data_AF-A0AAW1PFN8-F1
#
_entry.id   AF-A0AAW1PFN8-F1
#
_cell.length_a   1.000
_cell.length_b   1.000
_cell.length_c   1.000
_cell.angle_alpha   90.00
_cell.angle_beta   90.00
_cell.angle_gamma   90.00
#
_symmetry.space_group_name_H-M   'P 1'
#
loop_
_entity.id
_entity.type
_entity.pdbx_description
1 polymer ?
#
loop_
_entity_poly.entity_id
_entity_poly.type
_entity_poly.pdbx_seq_one_letter_code
_entity_poly.pdbx_strand_id
1 'polypeptide(L)'
;MAQKTLFKSGKSKLKAPAPPNRHGKVIKTRKGSSTKAPKSSTAREQYKSDQELTKANNLHNETEAASKAAQKGGQLSVVRAGDKKAKTPKSNTNSLQSTE
;
A
#
# COMPACT_ATOMS: atom_id res chain seq x y z
N MET A 1 -27.61 46.18 -4.63
CA MET A 1 -27.73 45.59 -3.27
C MET A 1 -26.48 44.78 -2.98
N ALA A 2 -25.73 45.10 -1.91
CA ALA A 2 -24.45 44.44 -1.63
C ALA A 2 -24.64 43.05 -1.02
N GLN A 3 -23.89 42.06 -1.50
CA GLN A 3 -23.92 40.68 -1.02
C GLN A 3 -23.35 40.60 0.40
N LYS A 4 -24.17 40.16 1.35
CA LYS A 4 -23.82 40.03 2.77
C LYS A 4 -22.68 39.01 2.94
N THR A 5 -21.58 39.42 3.56
CA THR A 5 -20.40 38.57 3.76
C THR A 5 -20.74 37.41 4.71
N LEU A 6 -20.57 36.18 4.23
CA LEU A 6 -20.94 34.92 4.93
C LEU A 6 -20.06 34.61 6.15
N PHE A 7 -18.96 35.34 6.34
CA PHE A 7 -18.02 35.11 7.43
C PHE A 7 -17.84 36.42 8.21
N LYS A 8 -18.53 36.51 9.35
CA LYS A 8 -18.26 37.55 10.35
C LYS A 8 -16.82 37.34 10.83
N SER A 9 -15.93 38.30 10.55
CA SER A 9 -14.64 38.55 11.19
C SER A 9 -13.85 37.29 11.62
N GLY A 10 -12.94 36.83 10.76
CA GLY A 10 -11.67 36.20 11.18
C GLY A 10 -11.70 34.77 11.71
N LYS A 11 -12.86 34.11 11.86
CA LYS A 11 -12.90 32.71 12.31
C LYS A 11 -12.93 31.77 11.11
N SER A 12 -11.76 31.27 10.72
CA SER A 12 -11.70 30.09 9.84
C SER A 12 -12.41 28.94 10.55
N LYS A 13 -13.17 28.12 9.80
CA LYS A 13 -13.79 26.90 10.33
C LYS A 13 -12.68 25.88 10.61
N LEU A 14 -11.89 26.10 11.66
CA LEU A 14 -10.90 25.15 12.13
C LEU A 14 -11.70 23.95 12.65
N LYS A 15 -11.71 22.87 11.87
CA LYS A 15 -12.37 21.63 12.29
C LYS A 15 -11.71 21.18 13.59
N ALA A 16 -12.53 20.86 14.59
CA ALA A 16 -12.03 20.37 15.88
C ALA A 16 -11.07 19.18 15.65
N PRO A 17 -9.95 19.11 16.39
CA PRO A 17 -9.00 18.02 16.26
C PRO A 17 -9.72 16.70 16.51
N ALA A 18 -9.46 15.70 15.66
CA ALA A 18 -10.05 14.38 15.80
C ALA A 18 -9.73 13.81 17.20
N PRO A 19 -10.68 13.12 17.85
CA PRO A 19 -10.46 12.57 19.19
C PRO A 19 -9.28 11.58 19.17
N PRO A 20 -8.45 11.56 20.23
CA PRO A 20 -7.34 10.63 20.34
C PRO A 20 -7.83 9.18 20.42
N ASN A 21 -6.94 8.23 20.14
CA ASN A 21 -7.27 6.80 20.32
C ASN A 21 -7.53 6.47 21.80
N ARG A 22 -7.97 5.23 22.09
CA ARG A 22 -8.26 4.74 23.47
C ARG A 22 -7.07 4.87 24.45
N HIS A 23 -5.86 5.14 23.96
CA HIS A 23 -4.63 5.32 24.73
C HIS A 23 -4.09 6.75 24.66
N GLY A 24 -4.91 7.74 24.27
CA GLY A 24 -4.53 9.16 24.25
C GLY A 24 -3.60 9.56 23.10
N LYS A 25 -3.28 8.66 22.16
CA LYS A 25 -2.37 8.97 21.04
C LYS A 25 -3.12 9.66 19.90
N VAL A 26 -2.53 10.72 19.35
CA VAL A 26 -3.03 11.40 18.14
C VAL A 26 -2.91 10.46 16.95
N ILE A 27 -4.01 10.26 16.23
CA ILE A 27 -4.07 9.41 15.04
C ILE A 27 -3.32 10.14 13.91
N LYS A 28 -2.03 9.82 13.72
CA LYS A 28 -1.24 10.31 12.59
C LYS A 28 -1.60 9.50 11.34
N THR A 29 -2.43 10.05 10.45
CA THR A 29 -2.57 9.50 9.10
C THR A 29 -1.36 9.93 8.27
N ARG A 30 -0.54 8.99 7.80
CA ARG A 30 0.52 9.31 6.84
C ARG A 30 -0.11 9.71 5.51
N LYS A 31 0.43 10.73 4.85
CA LYS A 31 0.03 11.10 3.48
C LYS A 31 0.13 9.87 2.59
N GLY A 32 -0.96 9.50 1.93
CA GLY A 32 -1.05 8.31 1.07
C GLY A 32 -1.45 7.00 1.76
N SER A 33 -1.59 6.95 3.10
CA SER A 33 -1.95 5.71 3.82
C SER A 33 -3.45 5.55 4.11
N SER A 34 -4.33 6.11 3.29
CA SER A 34 -5.76 6.19 3.59
C SER A 34 -6.62 5.44 2.58
N THR A 35 -6.56 4.11 2.59
CA THR A 35 -7.65 3.28 2.07
C THR A 35 -8.72 3.17 3.18
N LYS A 36 -9.57 4.21 3.28
CA LYS A 36 -10.69 4.19 4.23
C LYS A 36 -11.89 3.59 3.53
N ALA A 37 -12.42 2.50 4.10
CA ALA A 37 -13.68 1.94 3.61
C ALA A 37 -14.80 3.00 3.70
N PRO A 38 -15.69 3.06 2.71
CA PRO A 38 -16.88 3.91 2.77
C PRO A 38 -17.75 3.60 3.99
N LYS A 39 -18.48 4.61 4.48
CA LYS A 39 -19.36 4.49 5.65
C LYS A 39 -20.74 3.90 5.33
N SER A 40 -21.24 4.10 4.11
CA SER A 40 -22.51 3.51 3.67
C SER A 40 -22.33 2.02 3.37
N SER A 41 -23.31 1.21 3.74
CA SER A 41 -23.29 -0.25 3.52
C SER A 41 -23.17 -0.61 2.05
N THR A 42 -23.96 0.05 1.20
CA THR A 42 -23.98 -0.16 -0.26
C THR A 42 -22.62 0.11 -0.91
N ALA A 43 -21.98 1.22 -0.57
CA ALA A 43 -20.65 1.55 -1.10
C ALA A 43 -19.54 0.68 -0.50
N ARG A 44 -19.77 0.06 0.67
CA ARG A 44 -18.79 -0.80 1.31
C ARG A 44 -18.67 -2.16 0.63
N GLU A 45 -19.76 -2.68 0.07
CA GLU A 45 -19.74 -3.92 -0.72
C GLU A 45 -18.97 -3.73 -2.02
N GLN A 46 -19.27 -2.66 -2.76
CA GLN A 46 -18.52 -2.27 -3.96
C GLN A 46 -17.03 -2.04 -3.66
N TYR A 47 -16.72 -1.37 -2.55
CA TYR A 47 -15.34 -1.19 -2.14
C TYR A 47 -14.61 -2.53 -1.88
N LYS A 48 -15.30 -3.55 -1.33
CA LYS A 48 -14.68 -4.86 -1.13
C LYS A 48 -14.42 -5.55 -2.47
N SER A 49 -15.38 -5.54 -3.40
CA SER A 49 -15.17 -6.12 -4.72
C SER A 49 -14.03 -5.43 -5.47
N ASP A 50 -13.93 -4.10 -5.40
CA ASP A 50 -12.86 -3.34 -6.04
C ASP A 50 -11.48 -3.69 -5.46
N GLN A 51 -11.41 -3.90 -4.14
CA GLN A 51 -10.18 -4.35 -3.48
C GLN A 51 -9.78 -5.76 -3.89
N GLU A 52 -10.74 -6.67 -4.05
CA GLU A 52 -10.50 -8.04 -4.51
C GLU A 52 -10.01 -8.06 -5.96
N LEU A 53 -10.65 -7.30 -6.85
CA LEU A 53 -10.23 -7.14 -8.25
C LEU A 53 -8.82 -6.54 -8.33
N THR A 54 -8.53 -5.50 -7.55
CA THR A 54 -7.19 -4.88 -7.53
C THR A 54 -6.13 -5.88 -7.08
N LYS A 55 -6.41 -6.70 -6.06
CA LYS A 55 -5.48 -7.75 -5.61
C LYS A 55 -5.25 -8.80 -6.69
N ALA A 56 -6.30 -9.25 -7.36
CA ALA A 56 -6.19 -10.24 -8.44
C ALA A 56 -5.35 -9.71 -9.61
N ASN A 57 -5.58 -8.46 -10.03
CA ASN A 57 -4.80 -7.81 -11.08
C ASN A 57 -3.32 -7.66 -10.70
N ASN A 58 -3.04 -7.25 -9.47
CA ASN A 58 -1.66 -7.14 -9.00
C ASN A 58 -0.96 -8.50 -8.98
N LEU A 59 -1.63 -9.54 -8.48
CA LEU A 59 -1.09 -10.90 -8.49
C LEU A 59 -0.77 -11.36 -9.92
N HIS A 60 -1.70 -11.15 -10.85
CA HIS A 60 -1.51 -11.50 -12.26
C HIS A 60 -0.28 -10.78 -12.84
N ASN A 61 -0.21 -9.45 -12.69
CA ASN A 61 0.91 -8.65 -13.20
C ASN A 61 2.26 -9.06 -12.58
N GLU A 62 2.29 -9.34 -11.28
CA GLU A 62 3.49 -9.82 -10.57
C GLU A 62 3.94 -11.18 -11.10
N THR A 63 3.01 -12.13 -11.28
CA THR A 63 3.32 -13.48 -11.79
C THR A 63 3.78 -13.45 -13.25
N GLU A 64 3.15 -12.63 -14.10
CA GLU A 64 3.57 -12.44 -15.47
C GLU A 64 4.97 -11.84 -15.55
N ALA A 65 5.25 -10.81 -14.75
CA ALA A 65 6.55 -10.16 -14.72
C ALA A 65 7.65 -11.13 -14.28
N ALA A 66 7.40 -11.93 -13.24
CA ALA A 66 8.32 -12.97 -12.79
C ALA A 66 8.55 -14.03 -13.88
N SER A 67 7.49 -14.45 -14.57
CA SER A 67 7.57 -15.45 -15.64
C SER A 67 8.36 -14.95 -16.85
N LYS A 68 8.11 -13.71 -17.28
CA LYS A 68 8.85 -13.05 -18.37
C LYS A 68 10.33 -12.87 -18.02
N ALA A 69 10.66 -12.59 -16.77
CA ALA A 69 12.05 -12.51 -16.32
C ALA A 69 12.74 -13.88 -16.37
N ALA A 70 12.07 -14.93 -15.87
CA ALA A 70 12.58 -16.30 -15.90
C ALA A 70 12.87 -16.78 -17.33
N GLN A 71 11.98 -16.47 -18.28
CA GLN A 71 12.19 -16.77 -19.71
C GLN A 71 13.42 -16.08 -20.30
N LYS A 72 13.77 -14.87 -19.84
CA LYS A 72 14.92 -14.09 -20.30
C LYS A 72 16.22 -14.42 -19.53
N GLY A 73 16.21 -15.46 -18.69
CA GLY A 73 17.36 -15.87 -17.90
C GLY A 73 17.61 -15.03 -16.63
N GLY A 74 16.70 -14.12 -16.28
CA GLY A 74 16.74 -13.37 -15.01
C GLY A 74 15.84 -14.01 -13.94
N GLN A 75 16.09 -13.73 -12.66
CA GLN A 75 15.25 -14.23 -11.56
C GLN A 75 14.65 -13.06 -10.77
N LEU A 76 13.32 -12.95 -10.80
CA LEU A 76 12.54 -12.04 -9.94
C LEU A 76 11.73 -12.88 -8.95
N SER A 77 11.65 -12.45 -7.69
CA SER A 77 10.84 -13.10 -6.66
C SER A 77 9.77 -12.15 -6.14
N VAL A 78 8.55 -12.67 -5.96
CA VAL A 78 7.44 -11.92 -5.38
C VAL A 78 7.63 -11.88 -3.86
N VAL A 79 7.91 -10.70 -3.30
CA VAL A 79 8.05 -10.51 -1.86
C VAL A 79 6.68 -10.32 -1.24
N ARG A 80 6.23 -11.26 -0.40
CA ARG A 80 4.94 -11.08 0.30
C ARG A 80 5.11 -10.06 1.43
N ALA A 81 4.06 -9.30 1.68
CA ALA A 81 4.01 -8.35 2.79
C ALA A 81 4.15 -9.10 4.13
N GLY A 82 5.36 -9.07 4.70
CA GLY A 82 5.73 -9.83 5.91
C GLY A 82 7.09 -10.50 5.79
N ASP A 83 7.54 -10.78 4.56
CA ASP A 83 8.83 -11.40 4.26
C ASP A 83 9.96 -10.36 4.31
N LYS A 84 10.12 -9.69 5.45
CA LYS A 84 11.29 -8.85 5.73
C LYS A 84 12.51 -9.69 6.09
N LYS A 85 12.83 -10.70 5.28
CA LYS A 85 14.16 -11.32 5.19
C LYS A 85 14.34 -11.81 3.76
N ALA A 86 14.70 -10.88 2.87
CA ALA A 86 15.20 -11.23 1.55
C ALA A 86 16.43 -12.15 1.75
N LYS A 87 16.23 -13.45 1.54
CA LYS A 87 17.34 -14.40 1.43
C LYS A 87 18.02 -14.09 0.11
N THR A 88 19.13 -13.36 0.16
CA THR A 88 20.08 -13.31 -0.95
C THR A 88 20.48 -14.75 -1.28
N PRO A 89 20.39 -15.20 -2.55
CA PRO A 89 20.89 -16.51 -2.90
C PRO A 89 22.40 -16.54 -2.63
N LYS A 90 22.84 -17.40 -1.70
CA LYS A 90 24.26 -17.73 -1.59
C LYS A 90 24.65 -18.41 -2.90
N SER A 91 25.47 -17.76 -3.71
CA SER A 91 26.17 -18.40 -4.82
C SER A 91 27.08 -19.47 -4.25
N ASN A 92 26.71 -20.75 -4.35
CA ASN A 92 27.61 -21.86 -4.08
C ASN A 92 28.61 -21.96 -5.24
N THR A 93 29.69 -21.18 -5.19
CA THR A 93 30.89 -21.43 -5.98
C THR A 93 31.75 -22.43 -5.21
N ASN A 94 31.43 -23.72 -5.31
CA ASN A 94 32.43 -24.76 -5.05
C ASN A 94 33.23 -24.92 -6.34
N SER A 95 34.33 -24.19 -6.42
CA SER A 95 35.37 -24.33 -7.44
C SER A 95 35.85 -25.77 -7.51
N LEU A 96 35.84 -26.34 -8.72
CA LEU A 96 36.65 -27.51 -9.04
C LEU A 96 38.11 -27.22 -8.65
N GLN A 97 38.64 -27.97 -7.68
CA GLN A 97 40.08 -28.15 -7.55
C GLN A 97 40.46 -29.37 -8.37
N SER A 98 40.85 -29.11 -9.60
CA SER A 98 41.68 -30.00 -10.41
C SER A 98 43.11 -29.51 -10.26
N THR A 99 43.96 -30.22 -9.52
CA THR A 99 45.41 -30.16 -9.67
C THR A 99 46.00 -31.49 -9.20
N GLU A 100 46.50 -32.23 -10.19
CA GLU A 100 47.62 -33.19 -10.22
C GLU A 100 47.71 -34.31 -9.18
#